data_AF-A0A1G5SDR0-F1
#
_entry.id   AF-A0A1G5SDR0-F1
#
_cell.length_a   1.000
_cell.length_b   1.000
_cell.length_c   1.000
_cell.angle_alpha   90.00
_cell.angle_beta   90.00
_cell.angle_gamma   90.00
#
_symmetry.space_group_name_H-M   'P 1'
#
loop_
_entity.id
_entity.type
_entity.pdbx_description
1 polymer ?
#
loop_
_entity_poly.entity_id
_entity_poly.type
_entity_poly.pdbx_seq_one_letter_code
_entity_poly.pdbx_strand_id
1 'polypeptide(L)'
;MIDSKSIISTVVSTVFVIAISTVPTISLAESAQSLNKSLMLAQVPQHEQDKESAHGSHDKSKEGDSKHGAKKHGSMKKDRPDYAHMVISHSDTLKLSNEQLGKIVRLHLKHEQEHKKLKAELKKSMKTFKKESMKPSTSDARLREIGKDQTNAFNAMVEHHITERHEIHAVLTTDQINKLKTMKMQHCDQDSEHNHH
;
A
#
# COMPACT_ATOMS: atom_id res chain seq x y z
N MET A 1 73.28 2.68 54.02
CA MET A 1 73.58 1.89 52.82
C MET A 1 72.43 0.94 52.60
N ILE A 2 71.78 1.00 51.41
CA ILE A 2 71.11 -0.12 50.71
C ILE A 2 69.89 -0.73 51.46
N ASP A 3 68.71 -0.97 50.91
CA ASP A 3 68.08 -0.64 49.63
C ASP A 3 66.57 -0.90 49.78
N SER A 4 65.77 -0.03 49.18
CA SER A 4 64.65 -0.31 48.27
C SER A 4 63.86 -1.63 48.40
N LYS A 5 62.53 -1.51 48.56
CA LYS A 5 61.48 -2.00 47.63
C LYS A 5 60.09 -2.00 48.29
N SER A 6 59.12 -1.27 47.75
CA SER A 6 57.92 -1.88 47.16
C SER A 6 57.00 -0.85 46.48
N ILE A 7 57.06 -0.86 45.14
CA ILE A 7 55.95 -0.92 44.16
C ILE A 7 54.76 0.05 44.37
N ILE A 8 54.80 1.14 43.60
CA ILE A 8 53.66 1.99 43.26
C ILE A 8 52.72 1.19 42.35
N SER A 9 51.53 0.85 42.84
CA SER A 9 50.48 0.22 42.04
C SER A 9 49.72 1.29 41.26
N THR A 10 49.96 1.36 39.96
CA THR A 10 49.24 2.25 39.03
C THR A 10 47.94 1.58 38.59
N VAL A 11 46.80 2.03 39.11
CA VAL A 11 45.49 1.64 38.61
C VAL A 11 45.19 2.47 37.35
N VAL A 12 45.36 1.85 36.18
CA VAL A 12 44.90 2.41 34.90
C VAL A 12 43.40 2.17 34.80
N SER A 13 42.60 3.13 35.27
CA SER A 13 41.15 3.09 35.10
C SER A 13 40.81 3.56 33.69
N THR A 14 40.43 2.62 32.83
CA THR A 14 40.10 2.85 31.42
C THR A 14 38.66 3.37 31.32
N VAL A 15 38.48 4.60 30.84
CA VAL A 15 37.16 5.19 30.59
C VAL A 15 36.63 4.64 29.26
N PHE A 16 35.62 3.78 29.32
CA PHE A 16 34.88 3.33 28.13
C PHE A 16 33.81 4.38 27.78
N VAL A 17 34.06 5.16 26.72
CA VAL A 17 33.05 6.06 26.16
C VAL A 17 32.15 5.23 25.24
N ILE A 18 30.95 4.91 25.72
CA ILE A 18 29.90 4.30 24.89
C ILE A 18 29.27 5.41 24.06
N ALA A 19 29.68 5.53 22.80
CA ALA A 19 28.99 6.33 21.81
C ALA A 19 27.68 5.62 21.43
N ILE A 20 26.57 6.06 22.02
CA ILE A 20 25.23 5.61 21.63
C ILE A 20 24.92 6.27 20.29
N SER A 21 25.09 5.52 19.20
CA SER A 21 24.60 5.94 17.89
C SER A 21 23.06 5.87 17.93
N THR A 22 22.44 7.04 17.99
CA THR A 22 21.00 7.17 17.81
C THR A 22 20.68 6.90 16.35
N VAL A 23 20.16 5.71 16.06
CA VAL A 23 19.51 5.45 14.77
C VAL A 23 18.25 6.33 14.74
N PRO A 24 18.04 7.16 13.71
CA PRO A 24 16.80 7.93 13.62
C PRO A 24 15.62 6.96 13.50
N THR A 25 14.85 6.84 14.59
CA THR A 25 13.51 6.27 14.53
C THR A 25 12.67 7.22 13.70
N ILE A 26 12.44 6.86 12.43
CA ILE A 26 11.48 7.56 11.58
C ILE A 26 10.14 7.44 12.31
N SER A 27 9.67 8.57 12.83
CA SER A 27 8.42 8.65 13.57
C SER A 27 7.27 8.28 12.64
N LEU A 28 6.59 7.17 12.93
CA LEU A 28 5.41 6.70 12.20
C LEU A 28 4.31 7.80 12.13
N ALA A 29 4.29 8.71 13.12
CA ALA A 29 3.38 9.85 13.16
C ALA A 29 3.68 10.89 12.07
N GLU A 30 4.94 11.06 11.66
CA GLU A 30 5.34 12.07 10.66
C GLU A 30 4.94 11.65 9.24
N SER A 31 5.02 10.35 8.94
CA SER A 31 4.53 9.76 7.68
C SER A 31 3.01 9.93 7.53
N ALA A 32 2.26 9.59 8.58
CA ALA A 32 0.80 9.72 8.59
C ALA A 32 0.33 11.18 8.47
N GLN A 33 1.04 12.14 9.08
CA GLN A 33 0.73 13.56 8.95
C GLN A 33 1.06 14.12 7.56
N SER A 34 2.17 13.70 6.96
CA SER A 34 2.58 14.09 5.60
C SER A 34 1.55 13.63 4.55
N LEU A 35 1.07 12.39 4.69
CA LEU A 35 0.11 11.79 3.74
C LEU A 35 -1.26 12.48 3.80
N ASN A 36 -1.73 12.83 5.00
CA ASN A 36 -2.97 13.60 5.19
C ASN A 36 -2.89 15.02 4.57
N LYS A 37 -1.73 15.68 4.68
CA LYS A 37 -1.52 17.01 4.07
C LYS A 37 -1.48 16.94 2.55
N SER A 38 -0.82 15.94 1.98
CA SER A 38 -0.74 15.76 0.53
C SER A 38 -2.11 15.47 -0.11
N LEU A 39 -2.94 14.66 0.55
CA LEU A 39 -4.29 14.33 0.07
C LEU A 39 -5.24 15.55 0.08
N MET A 40 -5.09 16.47 1.05
CA MET A 40 -5.90 17.70 1.13
C MET A 40 -5.54 18.75 0.07
N LEU A 41 -4.36 18.66 -0.56
CA LEU A 41 -3.86 19.63 -1.55
C LEU A 41 -4.28 19.32 -3.00
N ALA A 42 -4.88 18.16 -3.27
CA ALA A 42 -5.19 17.70 -4.63
C ALA A 42 -6.61 18.04 -5.12
N GLN A 43 -7.40 18.83 -4.38
CA GLN A 43 -8.73 19.25 -4.82
C GLN A 43 -8.75 20.68 -5.38
N VAL A 44 -8.88 20.74 -6.72
CA VAL A 44 -9.42 21.84 -7.58
C VAL A 44 -8.43 22.96 -7.98
N PRO A 45 -8.27 23.21 -9.31
CA PRO A 45 -9.09 24.24 -9.98
C PRO A 45 -10.04 23.73 -11.06
N GLN A 46 -11.12 24.49 -11.23
CA GLN A 46 -12.27 24.36 -12.12
C GLN A 46 -11.88 24.36 -13.61
N HIS A 47 -12.70 23.70 -14.44
CA HIS A 47 -12.85 24.08 -15.84
C HIS A 47 -14.34 24.26 -16.13
N GLU A 48 -14.77 25.52 -16.20
CA GLU A 48 -15.99 25.93 -16.89
C GLU A 48 -15.87 25.57 -18.37
N GLN A 49 -16.86 24.90 -18.93
CA GLN A 49 -17.15 25.01 -20.36
C GLN A 49 -18.65 24.83 -20.57
N ASP A 50 -19.32 25.98 -20.68
CA ASP A 50 -20.61 26.12 -21.34
C ASP A 50 -20.53 25.48 -22.73
N LYS A 51 -21.43 24.53 -23.01
CA LYS A 51 -22.03 24.38 -24.35
C LYS A 51 -23.48 23.92 -24.23
N GLU A 52 -24.32 24.92 -24.33
CA GLU A 52 -25.70 24.87 -24.80
C GLU A 52 -25.81 24.02 -26.09
N SER A 53 -26.68 23.01 -26.07
CA SER A 53 -27.28 22.43 -27.27
C SER A 53 -28.58 21.74 -26.85
N ALA A 54 -29.66 22.51 -26.94
CA ALA A 54 -31.01 22.00 -26.88
C ALA A 54 -31.29 21.06 -28.06
N HIS A 55 -31.79 19.86 -27.78
CA HIS A 55 -32.77 19.19 -28.65
C HIS A 55 -33.59 18.23 -27.78
N GLY A 56 -34.83 18.62 -27.52
CA GLY A 56 -35.86 17.71 -27.03
C GLY A 56 -36.35 16.80 -28.17
N SER A 57 -36.72 15.57 -27.86
CA SER A 57 -38.13 15.17 -27.77
C SER A 57 -38.30 13.64 -27.77
N HIS A 58 -39.42 13.22 -27.17
CA HIS A 58 -40.19 11.99 -27.41
C HIS A 58 -39.69 10.63 -26.91
N ASP A 59 -40.08 10.34 -25.66
CA ASP A 59 -41.04 9.28 -25.30
C ASP A 59 -41.44 8.28 -26.41
N LYS A 60 -41.16 6.99 -26.19
CA LYS A 60 -42.17 5.90 -26.20
C LYS A 60 -41.58 4.55 -25.81
N SER A 61 -42.25 3.95 -24.84
CA SER A 61 -42.25 2.55 -24.44
C SER A 61 -42.49 1.58 -25.61
N LYS A 62 -41.84 0.40 -25.57
CA LYS A 62 -42.46 -0.91 -25.81
C LYS A 62 -41.53 -2.07 -25.47
N GLU A 63 -42.11 -3.05 -24.77
CA GLU A 63 -41.61 -4.39 -24.50
C GLU A 63 -41.14 -5.12 -25.77
N GLY A 64 -40.10 -5.94 -25.61
CA GLY A 64 -39.63 -6.86 -26.63
C GLY A 64 -38.58 -7.80 -26.05
N ASP A 65 -38.99 -9.05 -25.87
CA ASP A 65 -38.24 -10.23 -25.45
C ASP A 65 -36.77 -10.27 -25.90
N SER A 66 -35.86 -10.62 -24.98
CA SER A 66 -34.50 -11.07 -25.32
C SER A 66 -33.95 -12.00 -24.24
N LYS A 67 -34.30 -13.28 -24.38
CA LYS A 67 -33.49 -14.40 -23.88
C LYS A 67 -32.10 -14.38 -24.54
N HIS A 68 -31.14 -13.77 -23.87
CA HIS A 68 -29.70 -13.99 -24.06
C HIS A 68 -29.08 -13.93 -22.67
N GLY A 69 -28.22 -14.80 -22.20
CA GLY A 69 -27.45 -15.91 -22.72
C GLY A 69 -26.56 -16.31 -21.54
N ALA A 70 -26.11 -17.56 -21.50
CA ALA A 70 -25.25 -18.10 -20.45
C ALA A 70 -24.22 -17.06 -19.98
N LYS A 71 -24.22 -16.74 -18.68
CA LYS A 71 -23.14 -15.99 -18.04
C LYS A 71 -21.87 -16.82 -18.18
N LYS A 72 -21.15 -16.62 -19.28
CA LYS A 72 -19.80 -17.14 -19.49
C LYS A 72 -19.00 -16.70 -18.27
N HIS A 73 -18.43 -17.69 -17.59
CA HIS A 73 -17.52 -17.55 -16.48
C HIS A 73 -16.63 -16.33 -16.72
N GLY A 74 -16.85 -15.27 -15.95
CA GLY A 74 -15.94 -14.15 -15.91
C GLY A 74 -14.59 -14.72 -15.53
N SER A 75 -13.63 -14.60 -16.45
CA SER A 75 -12.22 -14.86 -16.23
C SER A 75 -11.87 -14.51 -14.79
N MET A 76 -11.43 -15.49 -14.00
CA MET A 76 -10.78 -15.22 -12.72
C MET A 76 -9.78 -14.09 -12.98
N LYS A 77 -10.03 -12.91 -12.41
CA LYS A 77 -9.10 -11.80 -12.52
C LYS A 77 -7.75 -12.37 -12.11
N LYS A 78 -6.76 -12.36 -13.00
CA LYS A 78 -5.38 -12.67 -12.63
C LYS A 78 -5.09 -11.80 -11.41
N ASP A 79 -4.83 -12.43 -10.27
CA ASP A 79 -4.48 -11.70 -9.07
C ASP A 79 -3.33 -10.78 -9.43
N ARG A 80 -3.51 -9.48 -9.18
CA ARG A 80 -2.46 -8.51 -9.44
C ARG A 80 -1.27 -8.92 -8.56
N PRO A 81 -0.06 -9.02 -9.12
CA PRO A 81 1.10 -9.42 -8.35
C PRO A 81 1.30 -8.41 -7.21
N ASP A 82 1.33 -8.90 -5.97
CA ASP A 82 1.75 -8.10 -4.83
C ASP A 82 3.27 -7.94 -4.81
N TYR A 83 3.77 -7.18 -3.83
CA TYR A 83 5.18 -6.86 -3.77
C TYR A 83 6.04 -8.11 -3.61
N ALA A 84 5.61 -9.06 -2.79
CA ALA A 84 6.29 -10.34 -2.64
C ALA A 84 6.34 -11.13 -3.96
N HIS A 85 5.23 -11.21 -4.68
CA HIS A 85 5.16 -11.89 -5.97
C HIS A 85 6.13 -11.27 -6.99
N MET A 86 6.21 -9.94 -7.01
CA MET A 86 7.18 -9.23 -7.86
C MET A 86 8.62 -9.59 -7.51
N VAL A 87 9.00 -9.60 -6.23
CA VAL A 87 10.36 -9.97 -5.81
C VAL A 87 10.67 -11.43 -6.15
N ILE A 88 9.72 -12.34 -5.92
CA ILE A 88 9.85 -13.77 -6.25
C ILE A 88 10.05 -13.97 -7.76
N SER A 89 9.29 -13.24 -8.61
CA SER A 89 9.40 -13.34 -10.07
C SER A 89 10.78 -12.94 -10.61
N HIS A 90 11.57 -12.24 -9.79
CA HIS A 90 12.93 -11.81 -10.09
C HIS A 90 14.00 -12.60 -9.32
N SER A 91 13.67 -13.78 -8.79
CA SER A 91 14.58 -14.61 -7.97
C SER A 91 15.95 -14.80 -8.58
N ASP A 92 16.01 -15.15 -9.87
CA ASP A 92 17.24 -15.48 -10.58
C ASP A 92 18.09 -14.22 -10.81
N THR A 93 17.41 -13.11 -11.14
CA THR A 93 18.06 -11.81 -11.33
C THR A 93 18.64 -11.32 -10.01
N LEU A 94 17.91 -11.46 -8.91
CA LEU A 94 18.35 -11.08 -7.57
C LEU A 94 19.31 -12.10 -6.94
N LYS A 95 19.50 -13.27 -7.58
CA LYS A 95 20.25 -14.41 -7.05
C LYS A 95 19.82 -14.75 -5.63
N LEU A 96 18.52 -14.85 -5.40
CA LEU A 96 17.98 -15.20 -4.08
C LEU A 96 18.44 -16.60 -3.70
N SER A 97 18.95 -16.77 -2.48
CA SER A 97 19.22 -18.11 -1.97
C SER A 97 17.91 -18.86 -1.72
N ASN A 98 17.96 -20.20 -1.68
CA ASN A 98 16.79 -21.02 -1.33
C ASN A 98 16.20 -20.62 0.04
N GLU A 99 17.07 -20.24 0.98
CA GLU A 99 16.66 -19.77 2.30
C GLU A 99 15.91 -18.42 2.22
N GLN A 100 16.42 -17.46 1.44
CA GLN A 100 15.75 -16.17 1.23
C GLN A 100 14.41 -16.36 0.52
N LEU A 101 14.38 -17.15 -0.56
CA LEU A 101 13.18 -17.44 -1.31
C LEU A 101 12.11 -18.10 -0.42
N GLY A 102 12.50 -19.09 0.38
CA GLY A 102 11.60 -19.76 1.33
C GLY A 102 11.03 -18.80 2.39
N LYS A 103 11.83 -17.85 2.88
CA LYS A 103 11.34 -16.79 3.79
C LYS A 103 10.34 -15.87 3.12
N ILE A 104 10.63 -15.39 1.91
CA ILE A 104 9.75 -14.47 1.18
C ILE A 104 8.42 -15.14 0.82
N VAL A 105 8.43 -16.41 0.40
CA VAL A 105 7.19 -17.17 0.12
C VAL A 105 6.32 -17.32 1.37
N ARG A 106 6.92 -17.58 2.55
CA ARG A 106 6.16 -17.64 3.80
C ARG A 106 5.57 -16.28 4.20
N LEU A 107 6.32 -15.20 3.99
CA LEU A 107 5.82 -13.84 4.21
C LEU A 107 4.66 -13.52 3.28
N HIS A 108 4.76 -13.85 1.99
CA HIS A 108 3.68 -13.66 1.01
C HIS A 108 2.38 -14.31 1.47
N LEU A 109 2.43 -15.60 1.86
CA LEU A 109 1.24 -16.33 2.31
C LEU A 109 0.61 -15.73 3.59
N LYS A 110 1.45 -15.24 4.53
CA LYS A 110 0.98 -14.54 5.73
C LYS A 110 0.25 -13.25 5.36
N HIS A 111 0.89 -12.40 4.54
CA HIS A 111 0.35 -11.09 4.16
C HIS A 111 -0.87 -11.20 3.27
N GLU A 112 -0.95 -12.21 2.40
CA GLU A 112 -2.10 -12.42 1.51
C GLU A 112 -3.43 -12.55 2.31
N GLN A 113 -3.39 -13.22 3.47
CA GLN A 113 -4.57 -13.37 4.32
C GLN A 113 -4.99 -12.05 4.98
N GLU A 114 -4.03 -11.26 5.46
CA GLU A 114 -4.27 -9.96 6.07
C GLU A 114 -4.78 -8.96 5.02
N HIS A 115 -4.13 -8.90 3.86
CA HIS A 115 -4.53 -8.08 2.72
C HIS A 115 -5.99 -8.37 2.31
N LYS A 116 -6.41 -9.65 2.24
CA LYS A 116 -7.79 -10.02 1.92
C LYS A 116 -8.81 -9.43 2.90
N LYS A 117 -8.50 -9.43 4.20
CA LYS A 117 -9.38 -8.85 5.24
C LYS A 117 -9.45 -7.33 5.10
N LEU A 118 -8.30 -6.66 4.99
CA LEU A 118 -8.23 -5.21 4.81
C LEU A 118 -8.97 -4.74 3.55
N LYS A 119 -8.85 -5.51 2.46
CA LYS A 119 -9.54 -5.23 1.19
C LYS A 119 -11.05 -5.35 1.33
N ALA A 120 -11.53 -6.32 2.10
CA ALA A 120 -12.96 -6.47 2.38
C ALA A 120 -13.50 -5.27 3.17
N GLU A 121 -12.80 -4.81 4.20
CA GLU A 121 -13.20 -3.65 5.01
C GLU A 121 -13.17 -2.35 4.20
N LEU A 122 -12.12 -2.11 3.40
CA LEU A 122 -12.05 -0.96 2.50
C LEU A 122 -13.21 -0.96 1.48
N LYS A 123 -13.50 -2.12 0.88
CA LYS A 123 -14.63 -2.24 -0.06
C LYS A 123 -15.97 -1.97 0.63
N LYS A 124 -16.13 -2.41 1.88
CA LYS A 124 -17.32 -2.20 2.68
C LYS A 124 -17.48 -0.71 3.03
N SER A 125 -16.43 -0.03 3.47
CA SER A 125 -16.50 1.41 3.78
C SER A 125 -16.83 2.25 2.54
N MET A 126 -16.19 1.96 1.39
CA MET A 126 -16.51 2.61 0.11
C MET A 126 -17.98 2.39 -0.30
N LYS A 127 -18.51 1.16 -0.12
CA LYS A 127 -19.92 0.86 -0.43
C LYS A 127 -20.87 1.62 0.49
N THR A 128 -20.56 1.71 1.78
CA THR A 128 -21.35 2.48 2.76
C THR A 128 -21.34 3.95 2.40
N PHE A 129 -20.18 4.54 2.12
CA PHE A 129 -20.07 5.93 1.70
C PHE A 129 -20.92 6.22 0.45
N LYS A 130 -20.78 5.39 -0.60
CA LYS A 130 -21.59 5.51 -1.82
C LYS A 130 -23.10 5.40 -1.53
N LYS A 131 -23.51 4.50 -0.64
CA LYS A 131 -24.92 4.33 -0.29
C LYS A 131 -25.48 5.55 0.45
N GLU A 132 -24.76 6.06 1.45
CA GLU A 132 -25.24 7.16 2.29
C GLU A 132 -25.16 8.52 1.56
N SER A 133 -24.15 8.75 0.73
CA SER A 133 -24.02 9.99 -0.09
C SER A 133 -25.14 10.16 -1.12
N MET A 134 -25.75 9.07 -1.57
CA MET A 134 -26.86 9.10 -2.53
C MET A 134 -28.22 9.30 -1.87
N LYS A 135 -28.31 9.35 -0.53
CA LYS A 135 -29.57 9.60 0.18
C LYS A 135 -29.70 11.09 0.50
N PRO A 136 -30.77 11.77 0.05
CA PRO A 136 -30.97 13.19 0.33
C PRO A 136 -31.23 13.49 1.82
N SER A 137 -31.58 12.47 2.62
CA SER A 137 -31.79 12.60 4.06
C SER A 137 -30.53 12.40 4.91
N THR A 138 -29.38 12.05 4.31
CA THR A 138 -28.14 11.87 5.06
C THR A 138 -27.58 13.23 5.45
N SER A 139 -27.24 13.42 6.72
CA SER A 139 -26.63 14.66 7.19
C SER A 139 -25.16 14.76 6.79
N ASP A 140 -24.68 16.00 6.63
CA ASP A 140 -23.26 16.28 6.37
C ASP A 140 -22.35 15.70 7.46
N ALA A 141 -22.79 15.75 8.73
CA ALA A 141 -22.04 15.17 9.85
C ALA A 141 -21.84 13.66 9.66
N ARG A 142 -22.88 12.94 9.23
CA ARG A 142 -22.81 11.50 8.94
C ARG A 142 -21.92 11.21 7.74
N LEU A 143 -21.97 12.03 6.68
CA LEU A 143 -21.08 11.88 5.53
C LEU A 143 -19.61 12.08 5.92
N ARG A 144 -19.31 13.05 6.77
CA ARG A 144 -17.95 13.28 7.29
C ARG A 144 -17.45 12.11 8.14
N GLU A 145 -18.31 11.53 8.98
CA GLU A 145 -17.98 10.34 9.79
C GLU A 145 -17.62 9.14 8.89
N ILE A 146 -18.48 8.80 7.93
CA ILE A 146 -18.23 7.66 7.02
C ILE A 146 -17.02 7.92 6.12
N GLY A 147 -16.79 9.19 5.73
CA GLY A 147 -15.58 9.59 5.03
C GLY A 147 -14.32 9.29 5.84
N LYS A 148 -14.32 9.57 7.15
CA LYS A 148 -13.21 9.20 8.04
C LYS A 148 -13.03 7.68 8.13
N ASP A 149 -14.11 6.91 8.20
CA ASP A 149 -14.02 5.44 8.20
C ASP A 149 -13.38 4.90 6.92
N GLN A 150 -13.73 5.48 5.77
CA GLN A 150 -13.11 5.13 4.49
C GLN A 150 -11.61 5.45 4.50
N THR A 151 -11.22 6.63 4.95
CA THR A 151 -9.81 7.03 5.07
C THR A 151 -9.04 6.11 6.02
N ASN A 152 -9.63 5.73 7.16
CA ASN A 152 -8.99 4.82 8.11
C ASN A 152 -8.78 3.42 7.51
N ALA A 153 -9.78 2.88 6.80
CA ALA A 153 -9.65 1.59 6.11
C ALA A 153 -8.59 1.63 5.00
N PHE A 154 -8.49 2.75 4.27
CA PHE A 154 -7.45 2.94 3.26
C PHE A 154 -6.06 3.04 3.89
N ASN A 155 -5.90 3.82 4.96
CA ASN A 155 -4.63 3.94 5.67
C ASN A 155 -4.16 2.58 6.21
N ALA A 156 -5.06 1.76 6.73
CA ALA A 156 -4.71 0.40 7.17
C ALA A 156 -4.16 -0.47 6.02
N MET A 157 -4.69 -0.32 4.81
CA MET A 157 -4.17 -1.00 3.61
C MET A 157 -2.76 -0.50 3.24
N VAL A 158 -2.53 0.81 3.32
CA VAL A 158 -1.23 1.41 3.05
C VAL A 158 -0.18 0.91 4.04
N GLU A 159 -0.49 0.96 5.34
CA GLU A 159 0.42 0.48 6.40
C GLU A 159 0.76 -1.01 6.26
N HIS A 160 -0.21 -1.82 5.83
CA HIS A 160 0.02 -3.23 5.54
C HIS A 160 1.05 -3.42 4.40
N HIS A 161 0.91 -2.72 3.28
CA HIS A 161 1.89 -2.80 2.18
C HIS A 161 3.28 -2.25 2.56
N ILE A 162 3.34 -1.20 3.39
CA ILE A 162 4.62 -0.71 3.94
C ILE A 162 5.27 -1.79 4.79
N THR A 163 4.50 -2.43 5.67
CA THR A 163 4.97 -3.50 6.56
C THR A 163 5.45 -4.71 5.76
N GLU A 164 4.66 -5.19 4.80
CA GLU A 164 5.03 -6.29 3.89
C GLU A 164 6.38 -5.98 3.22
N ARG A 165 6.53 -4.79 2.65
CA ARG A 165 7.75 -4.38 1.96
C ARG A 165 8.96 -4.33 2.90
N HIS A 166 8.79 -3.82 4.11
CA HIS A 166 9.86 -3.79 5.12
C HIS A 166 10.28 -5.20 5.55
N GLU A 167 9.33 -6.09 5.83
CA GLU A 167 9.64 -7.48 6.22
C GLU A 167 10.39 -8.22 5.09
N ILE A 168 10.01 -7.98 3.83
CA ILE A 168 10.71 -8.56 2.67
C ILE A 168 12.11 -7.95 2.53
N HIS A 169 12.27 -6.63 2.67
CA HIS A 169 13.59 -5.99 2.61
C HIS A 169 14.54 -6.53 3.68
N ALA A 170 14.04 -6.86 4.87
CA ALA A 170 14.84 -7.46 5.94
C ALA A 170 15.40 -8.86 5.59
N VAL A 171 14.82 -9.56 4.61
CA VAL A 171 15.34 -10.84 4.10
C VAL A 171 16.43 -10.64 3.04
N LEU A 172 16.41 -9.51 2.34
CA LEU A 172 17.31 -9.21 1.25
C LEU A 172 18.62 -8.58 1.76
N THR A 173 19.70 -8.76 1.00
CA THR A 173 20.94 -8.03 1.24
C THR A 173 20.83 -6.60 0.69
N THR A 174 21.69 -5.70 1.18
CA THR A 174 21.78 -4.32 0.67
C THR A 174 21.99 -4.29 -0.85
N ASP A 175 22.84 -5.18 -1.39
CA ASP A 175 23.10 -5.26 -2.82
C ASP A 175 21.87 -5.71 -3.61
N GLN A 176 21.11 -6.69 -3.08
CA GLN A 176 19.86 -7.14 -3.68
C GLN A 176 18.80 -6.03 -3.67
N ILE A 177 18.69 -5.27 -2.58
CA ILE A 177 17.79 -4.11 -2.48
C ILE A 177 18.18 -3.03 -3.50
N ASN A 178 19.47 -2.72 -3.61
CA ASN A 178 19.96 -1.72 -4.56
C ASN A 178 19.72 -2.17 -6.00
N LYS A 179 19.91 -3.45 -6.30
CA LYS A 179 19.56 -4.01 -7.60
C LYS A 179 18.06 -3.93 -7.85
N LEU A 180 17.22 -4.28 -6.88
CA LEU A 180 15.77 -4.22 -7.00
C LEU A 180 15.29 -2.79 -7.33
N LYS A 181 15.89 -1.75 -6.74
CA LYS A 181 15.54 -0.34 -7.02
C LYS A 181 15.82 0.10 -8.46
N THR A 182 16.74 -0.55 -9.16
CA THR A 182 17.12 -0.19 -10.54
C THR A 182 16.42 -1.06 -11.59
N MET A 183 15.73 -2.12 -11.17
CA MET A 183 14.98 -2.99 -12.07
C MET A 183 13.71 -2.29 -12.56
N LYS A 184 13.43 -2.42 -13.86
CA LYS A 184 12.12 -2.07 -14.41
C LYS A 184 11.10 -3.07 -13.90
N MET A 185 10.17 -2.59 -13.09
CA MET A 185 9.06 -3.41 -12.62
C MET A 185 8.03 -3.48 -13.74
N GLN A 186 7.66 -4.69 -14.17
CA GLN A 186 6.48 -4.85 -15.01
C GLN A 186 5.25 -4.56 -14.16
N HIS A 187 4.73 -3.35 -14.27
CA HIS A 187 3.39 -3.05 -13.82
C HIS A 187 2.44 -3.66 -14.84
N CYS A 188 1.48 -4.48 -14.38
CA CYS A 188 0.43 -4.98 -15.27
C CYS A 188 -0.49 -3.80 -15.65
N ASP A 189 -0.10 -3.06 -16.67
CA ASP A 189 -0.96 -2.13 -17.38
C ASP A 189 -1.96 -2.98 -18.16
N GLN A 190 -3.12 -3.20 -17.55
CA GLN A 190 -4.32 -3.55 -18.28
C GLN A 190 -5.14 -2.28 -18.41
N ASP A 191 -4.80 -1.49 -19.42
CA ASP A 191 -5.77 -0.64 -20.09
C ASP A 191 -6.88 -1.56 -20.56
N SER A 192 -7.95 -1.59 -19.77
CA SER A 192 -9.20 -2.21 -20.17
C SER A 192 -9.83 -1.26 -21.18
N GLU A 193 -9.39 -1.35 -22.44
CA GLU A 193 -10.13 -0.79 -23.57
C GLU A 193 -11.53 -1.41 -23.56
N HIS A 194 -12.47 -0.70 -22.96
CA HIS A 194 -13.89 -0.98 -23.06
C HIS A 194 -14.35 -0.54 -24.45
N ASN A 195 -14.12 -1.38 -25.46
CA ASN A 195 -14.82 -1.28 -26.73
C ASN A 195 -16.30 -1.61 -26.50
N HIS A 196 -17.13 -0.57 -26.43
CA HIS A 196 -18.57 -0.67 -26.57
C HIS A 196 -18.90 -0.63 -28.05
N HIS A 197 -19.28 -1.78 -28.61
CA HIS A 197 -20.06 -1.88 -29.84
C HIS A 197 -21.49 -2.29 -29.49
#